data_AF-A0A286H7Q9-F1
#
_entry.id   AF-A0A286H7Q9-F1
#
_cell.length_a   1.000
_cell.length_b   1.000
_cell.length_c   1.000
_cell.angle_alpha   90.00
_cell.angle_beta   90.00
_cell.angle_gamma   90.00
#
_symmetry.space_group_name_H-M   'P 1'
#
loop_
_entity.id
_entity.type
_entity.pdbx_description
1 polymer ?
#
loop_
_entity_poly.entity_id
_entity_poly.type
_entity_poly.pdbx_seq_one_letter_code
_entity_poly.pdbx_strand_id
1 'polypeptide(L)'
;MDLSTGVAVRLAALCLTDGGRLRDFDIWDTAARGALLVDLARAGRLVDEAASVAIDTTPTGFLPADRLLAAIEVEPERPLVWWLDNGGVRMEDVADAAVEAGRWAVRRTLVGRRYDDLDHADVPDPADGERPDDVPPEAAAVAALATACGASGRRPEAPAEEDLATAGPLRWICETVTSHLQDAQRRNLRAAGAADGTGSPYY
;
A
#
# COMPACT_ATOMS: atom_id res chain seq x y z
N MET A 1 7.82 13.20 11.74
CA MET A 1 7.98 12.54 10.43
C MET A 1 6.75 12.86 9.62
N ASP A 2 6.90 13.14 8.34
CA ASP A 2 5.77 13.39 7.46
C ASP A 2 5.40 12.10 6.70
N LEU A 3 4.17 11.61 6.92
CA LEU A 3 3.63 10.43 6.24
C LEU A 3 2.82 10.83 5.00
N SER A 4 2.55 12.13 4.80
CA SER A 4 1.77 12.62 3.66
C SER A 4 2.50 12.48 2.32
N THR A 5 3.81 12.20 2.34
CA THR A 5 4.63 11.85 1.16
C THR A 5 5.18 10.41 1.24
N GLY A 6 4.62 9.61 2.15
CA GLY A 6 5.06 8.24 2.42
C GLY A 6 4.71 7.23 1.32
N VAL A 7 5.12 5.98 1.55
CA VAL A 7 4.84 4.83 0.68
C VAL A 7 3.34 4.67 0.45
N ALA A 8 2.50 4.86 1.49
CA ALA A 8 1.06 4.74 1.36
C ALA A 8 0.46 5.76 0.39
N VAL A 9 0.85 7.03 0.48
CA VAL A 9 0.34 8.08 -0.42
C VAL A 9 0.84 7.89 -1.84
N ARG A 10 2.13 7.54 -2.01
CA ARG A 10 2.72 7.26 -3.34
C ARG A 10 2.09 6.02 -3.99
N LEU A 11 1.80 4.98 -3.22
CA LEU A 11 1.07 3.82 -3.71
C LEU A 11 -0.36 4.18 -4.10
N ALA A 12 -1.05 5.00 -3.29
CA ALA A 12 -2.39 5.49 -3.62
C ALA A 12 -2.40 6.33 -4.92
N ALA A 13 -1.33 7.08 -5.21
CA ALA A 13 -1.21 7.83 -6.45
C ALA A 13 -1.17 6.90 -7.67
N LEU A 14 -0.40 5.80 -7.59
CA LEU A 14 -0.38 4.75 -8.64
C LEU A 14 -1.75 4.12 -8.86
N CYS A 15 -2.61 4.12 -7.84
CA CYS A 15 -3.97 3.61 -7.91
C CYS A 15 -4.94 4.57 -8.62
N LEU A 16 -4.54 5.79 -8.99
CA LEU A 16 -5.38 6.70 -9.75
C LEU A 16 -5.47 6.30 -11.22
N THR A 17 -6.66 6.42 -11.78
CA THR A 17 -6.89 6.48 -13.24
C THR A 17 -6.49 7.85 -13.76
N ASP A 18 -6.27 7.98 -15.08
CA ASP A 18 -6.07 9.28 -15.76
C ASP A 18 -7.17 10.31 -15.44
N GLY A 19 -8.36 9.84 -15.08
CA GLY A 19 -9.49 10.67 -14.67
C GLY A 19 -9.46 11.13 -13.22
N GLY A 20 -8.48 10.72 -12.41
CA GLY A 20 -8.37 10.98 -10.97
C GLY A 20 -9.27 10.12 -10.10
N ARG A 21 -9.85 9.03 -10.62
CA ARG A 21 -10.58 8.06 -9.79
C ARG A 21 -9.62 7.01 -9.25
N LEU A 22 -9.75 6.64 -7.98
CA LEU A 22 -9.18 5.38 -7.51
C LEU A 22 -9.84 4.24 -8.29
N ARG A 23 -9.04 3.31 -8.84
CA ARG A 23 -9.60 2.08 -9.43
C ARG A 23 -10.25 1.23 -8.33
N ASP A 24 -10.94 0.16 -8.73
CA ASP A 24 -11.60 -0.74 -7.79
C ASP A 24 -10.94 -2.11 -7.91
N PHE A 25 -10.31 -2.58 -6.83
CA PHE A 25 -9.65 -3.88 -6.79
C PHE A 25 -9.77 -4.50 -5.39
N ASP A 26 -9.99 -5.82 -5.36
CA ASP A 26 -10.28 -6.59 -4.14
C ASP A 26 -9.19 -6.55 -3.04
N ILE A 27 -7.96 -6.18 -3.38
CA ILE A 27 -6.81 -6.25 -2.46
C ILE A 27 -6.24 -4.88 -2.07
N TRP A 28 -6.90 -3.79 -2.44
CA TRP A 28 -6.36 -2.44 -2.25
C TRP A 28 -6.42 -1.97 -0.81
N ASP A 29 -7.45 -2.29 -0.06
CA ASP A 29 -7.48 -1.97 1.37
C ASP A 29 -6.36 -2.72 2.10
N THR A 30 -6.08 -3.96 1.72
CA THR A 30 -4.93 -4.73 2.22
C THR A 30 -3.61 -4.06 1.85
N ALA A 31 -3.49 -3.56 0.61
CA ALA A 31 -2.31 -2.83 0.16
C ALA A 31 -2.12 -1.49 0.88
N ALA A 32 -3.20 -0.75 1.16
CA ALA A 32 -3.16 0.49 1.94
C ALA A 32 -2.66 0.25 3.36
N ARG A 33 -3.19 -0.77 4.04
CA ARG A 33 -2.74 -1.19 5.37
C ARG A 33 -1.27 -1.63 5.36
N GLY A 34 -0.88 -2.40 4.34
CA GLY A 34 0.50 -2.82 4.16
C GLY A 34 1.48 -1.65 3.94
N ALA A 35 1.11 -0.69 3.09
CA ALA A 35 1.93 0.48 2.84
C ALA A 35 2.07 1.38 4.08
N LEU A 36 1.01 1.50 4.90
CA LEU A 36 1.09 2.18 6.19
C LEU A 36 2.05 1.49 7.17
N LEU A 37 2.07 0.15 7.22
CA LEU A 37 3.05 -0.58 8.04
C LEU A 37 4.49 -0.34 7.56
N VAL A 38 4.71 -0.21 6.24
CA VAL A 38 6.02 0.16 5.68
C VAL A 38 6.40 1.58 6.10
N ASP A 39 5.48 2.54 6.04
CA ASP A 39 5.72 3.91 6.52
C ASP A 39 6.04 3.95 8.02
N LEU A 40 5.36 3.14 8.83
CA LEU A 40 5.64 3.01 10.26
C LEU A 40 7.02 2.37 10.53
N ALA A 41 7.43 1.38 9.74
CA ALA A 41 8.77 0.81 9.81
C ALA A 41 9.85 1.84 9.42
N ARG A 42 9.60 2.60 8.36
CA ARG A 42 10.47 3.73 7.96
C ARG A 42 10.57 4.78 9.05
N ALA A 43 9.49 4.98 9.80
CA ALA A 43 9.43 5.87 10.96
C ALA A 43 10.16 5.36 12.19
N GLY A 44 10.68 4.13 12.17
CA GLY A 44 11.22 3.46 13.36
C GLY A 44 10.16 3.16 14.41
N ARG A 45 8.87 3.21 14.04
CA ARG A 45 7.72 2.87 14.90
C ARG A 45 7.38 1.38 14.82
N LEU A 46 7.93 0.68 13.85
CA LEU A 46 7.80 -0.75 13.67
C LEU A 46 9.20 -1.34 13.50
N VAL A 47 9.63 -2.17 14.44
CA VAL A 47 10.99 -2.73 14.46
C VAL A 47 10.91 -4.25 14.58
N ASP A 48 11.55 -4.94 13.63
CA ASP A 48 11.73 -6.39 13.68
C ASP A 48 12.76 -6.75 14.75
N GLU A 49 12.33 -7.47 15.78
CA GLU A 49 13.17 -8.01 16.84
C GLU A 49 13.25 -9.53 16.70
N ALA A 50 14.23 -10.16 17.35
CA ALA A 50 14.55 -11.58 17.14
C ALA A 50 13.38 -12.58 17.33
N ALA A 51 12.33 -12.21 18.07
CA ALA A 51 11.16 -13.06 18.31
C ALA A 51 9.82 -12.29 18.31
N SER A 52 9.84 -10.99 18.02
CA SER A 52 8.69 -10.10 18.16
C SER A 52 8.83 -8.92 17.21
N VAL A 53 7.73 -8.21 16.97
CA VAL A 53 7.78 -6.89 16.36
C VAL A 53 7.46 -5.87 17.44
N ALA A 54 8.39 -4.95 17.70
CA ALA A 54 8.15 -3.82 18.58
C ALA A 54 7.35 -2.75 17.84
N ILE A 55 6.28 -2.26 18.47
CA ILE A 55 5.36 -1.29 17.89
C ILE A 55 5.25 -0.09 18.83
N ASP A 56 5.56 1.10 18.30
CA ASP A 56 5.33 2.37 18.96
C ASP A 56 4.00 2.97 18.50
N THR A 57 3.02 2.97 19.40
CA THR A 57 1.64 3.41 19.14
C THR A 57 1.44 4.92 19.31
N THR A 58 2.51 5.69 19.52
CA THR A 58 2.43 7.16 19.60
C THR A 58 1.81 7.72 18.32
N PRO A 59 0.75 8.56 18.41
CA PRO A 59 0.13 9.15 17.23
C PRO A 59 1.13 9.87 16.31
N THR A 60 1.00 9.60 15.02
CA THR A 60 1.83 10.13 13.94
C THR A 60 1.32 11.47 13.42
N GLY A 61 0.03 11.78 13.63
CA GLY A 61 -0.65 12.93 13.05
C GLY A 61 -1.19 12.66 11.64
N PHE A 62 -1.00 11.45 11.11
CA PHE A 62 -1.60 10.99 9.85
C PHE A 62 -2.72 10.01 10.17
N LEU A 63 -3.96 10.48 10.04
CA LEU A 63 -5.15 9.82 10.57
C LEU A 63 -5.30 8.31 10.21
N PRO A 64 -5.01 7.86 8.97
CA PRO A 64 -5.08 6.44 8.64
C PRO A 64 -4.05 5.59 9.41
N ALA A 65 -2.82 6.09 9.58
CA ALA A 65 -1.80 5.41 10.39
C ALA A 65 -2.21 5.38 11.86
N ASP A 66 -2.75 6.49 12.38
CA ASP A 66 -3.18 6.60 13.78
C ASP A 66 -4.34 5.66 14.09
N ARG A 67 -5.29 5.50 13.15
CA ARG A 67 -6.38 4.51 13.28
C ARG A 67 -5.85 3.07 13.30
N LEU A 68 -4.86 2.76 12.45
CA LEU A 68 -4.24 1.44 12.42
C LEU A 68 -3.49 1.15 13.74
N LEU A 69 -2.68 2.10 14.21
CA LEU A 69 -1.95 1.98 15.48
C LEU A 69 -2.90 1.85 16.68
N ALA A 70 -3.96 2.65 16.74
CA ALA A 70 -4.96 2.56 17.80
C ALA A 70 -5.66 1.19 17.82
N ALA A 71 -5.90 0.59 16.66
CA ALA A 71 -6.47 -0.76 16.58
C ALA A 71 -5.48 -1.82 17.08
N ILE A 72 -4.20 -1.73 16.68
CA ILE A 72 -3.12 -2.60 17.14
C ILE A 72 -2.94 -2.51 18.66
N GLU A 73 -3.03 -1.31 19.23
CA GLU A 73 -2.92 -1.08 20.68
C GLU A 73 -4.01 -1.81 21.48
N VAL A 74 -5.20 -1.98 20.89
CA VAL A 74 -6.33 -2.66 21.55
C VAL A 74 -6.16 -4.19 21.56
N GLU A 75 -5.60 -4.78 20.50
CA GLU A 75 -5.35 -6.23 20.39
C GLU A 75 -3.89 -6.52 20.00
N PRO A 76 -2.90 -6.24 20.88
CA PRO A 76 -1.47 -6.32 20.56
C PRO A 76 -0.97 -7.75 20.32
N GLU A 77 -1.72 -8.76 20.75
CA GLU A 77 -1.41 -10.18 20.52
C GLU A 77 -1.68 -10.64 19.08
N ARG A 78 -2.37 -9.81 18.27
CA ARG A 78 -2.64 -10.12 16.86
C ARG A 78 -1.38 -9.92 16.02
N PRO A 79 -1.00 -10.90 15.17
CA PRO A 79 0.14 -10.73 14.29
C PRO A 79 -0.15 -9.65 13.24
N LEU A 80 0.89 -8.97 12.72
CA LEU A 80 0.74 -7.88 11.73
C LEU A 80 -0.10 -8.29 10.50
N VAL A 81 0.09 -9.52 10.01
CA VAL A 81 -0.68 -10.05 8.87
C VAL A 81 -2.18 -10.15 9.14
N TRP A 82 -2.60 -10.25 10.41
CA TRP A 82 -4.01 -10.22 10.76
C TRP A 82 -4.61 -8.84 10.48
N TRP A 83 -3.88 -7.77 10.78
CA TRP A 83 -4.30 -6.40 10.51
C TRP A 83 -4.36 -6.07 9.02
N LEU A 84 -3.57 -6.75 8.18
CA LEU A 84 -3.68 -6.63 6.72
C LEU A 84 -5.05 -7.06 6.19
N ASP A 85 -5.67 -8.08 6.79
CA ASP A 85 -6.99 -8.58 6.39
C ASP A 85 -8.16 -7.92 7.17
N ASN A 86 -7.93 -7.52 8.42
CA ASN A 86 -9.00 -7.14 9.35
C ASN A 86 -8.98 -5.65 9.79
N GLY A 87 -7.94 -4.90 9.41
CA GLY A 87 -7.84 -3.49 9.80
C GLY A 87 -8.92 -2.62 9.15
N GLY A 88 -9.43 -1.63 9.87
CA GLY A 88 -10.53 -0.77 9.37
C GLY A 88 -10.13 0.30 8.34
N VAL A 89 -8.85 0.39 7.98
CA VAL A 89 -8.31 1.42 7.07
C VAL A 89 -8.45 0.98 5.62
N ARG A 90 -8.92 1.89 4.78
CA ARG A 90 -9.11 1.71 3.33
C ARG A 90 -8.17 2.57 2.50
N MET A 91 -8.06 2.26 1.20
CA MET A 91 -7.28 3.10 0.28
C MET A 91 -7.84 4.53 0.20
N GLU A 92 -9.16 4.71 0.27
CA GLU A 92 -9.79 6.03 0.30
C GLU A 92 -9.41 6.85 1.53
N ASP A 93 -9.18 6.20 2.68
CA ASP A 93 -8.74 6.92 3.89
C ASP A 93 -7.35 7.53 3.69
N VAL A 94 -6.45 6.82 2.99
CA VAL A 94 -5.11 7.32 2.64
C VAL A 94 -5.21 8.51 1.67
N ALA A 95 -6.07 8.41 0.66
CA ALA A 95 -6.31 9.49 -0.30
C ALA A 95 -6.91 10.73 0.37
N ASP A 96 -7.94 10.57 1.22
CA ASP A 96 -8.57 11.66 1.96
C ASP A 96 -7.55 12.32 2.92
N ALA A 97 -6.66 11.55 3.56
CA ALA A 97 -5.60 12.10 4.40
C ALA A 97 -4.51 12.85 3.61
N ALA A 98 -4.17 12.41 2.38
CA ALA A 98 -3.28 13.16 1.50
C ALA A 98 -3.88 14.51 1.08
N VAL A 99 -5.20 14.58 0.92
CA VAL A 99 -5.94 15.83 0.67
C VAL A 99 -5.91 16.74 1.90
N GLU A 100 -6.17 16.19 3.09
CA GLU A 100 -6.12 16.96 4.34
C GLU A 100 -4.74 17.54 4.62
N ALA A 101 -3.67 16.81 4.25
CA ALA A 101 -2.29 17.27 4.31
C ALA A 101 -1.92 18.31 3.23
N GLY A 102 -2.81 18.59 2.28
CA GLY A 102 -2.57 19.53 1.17
C GLY A 102 -1.67 18.98 0.06
N ARG A 103 -1.31 17.70 0.12
CA ARG A 103 -0.49 17.03 -0.91
C ARG A 103 -1.32 16.76 -2.17
N TRP A 104 -2.60 16.43 -2.00
CA TRP A 104 -3.56 16.20 -3.08
C TRP A 104 -4.68 17.23 -3.05
N ALA A 105 -5.38 17.38 -4.18
CA ALA A 105 -6.62 18.14 -4.27
C ALA A 105 -7.80 17.24 -4.65
N VAL A 106 -9.01 17.66 -4.28
CA VAL A 106 -10.26 16.99 -4.69
C VAL A 106 -11.02 17.86 -5.68
N ARG A 107 -11.33 17.28 -6.84
CA ARG A 107 -12.28 17.83 -7.80
C ARG A 107 -13.60 17.09 -7.69
N ARG A 108 -14.65 17.80 -7.25
CA ARG A 108 -16.00 17.24 -7.20
C ARG A 108 -16.59 17.19 -8.60
N THR A 109 -17.15 16.04 -8.98
CA THR A 109 -17.87 15.87 -10.25
C THR A 109 -19.28 15.37 -10.01
N LEU A 110 -20.13 15.42 -11.04
CA LEU A 110 -21.50 14.89 -10.98
C LEU A 110 -21.57 13.39 -10.62
N VAL A 111 -20.48 12.63 -10.84
CA VAL A 111 -20.43 11.17 -10.66
C VAL A 111 -19.33 10.76 -9.66
N GLY A 112 -19.14 11.56 -8.61
CA GLY A 112 -18.24 11.25 -7.49
C GLY A 112 -17.03 12.17 -7.34
N ARG A 113 -16.12 11.77 -6.45
CA ARG A 113 -14.86 12.47 -6.17
C ARG A 113 -13.79 12.06 -7.17
N ARG A 114 -12.94 13.02 -7.54
CA ARG A 114 -11.70 12.78 -8.28
C ARG A 114 -10.57 13.44 -7.50
N TYR A 115 -9.45 12.74 -7.39
CA TYR A 115 -8.23 13.22 -6.77
C TYR A 115 -7.29 13.76 -7.84
N ASP A 116 -6.50 14.74 -7.46
CA ASP A 116 -5.43 15.31 -8.25
C ASP A 116 -4.18 15.34 -7.38
N ASP A 117 -3.15 14.63 -7.82
CA ASP A 117 -1.89 14.48 -7.10
C ASP A 117 -0.97 15.63 -7.52
N LEU A 118 -0.85 16.65 -6.67
CA LEU A 118 -0.27 17.95 -7.04
C LEU A 118 1.24 17.94 -7.32
N ASP A 119 1.92 16.85 -6.99
CA ASP A 119 3.37 16.65 -7.13
C ASP A 119 3.65 15.26 -7.71
N HIS A 120 3.19 15.05 -8.95
CA HIS A 120 3.36 13.83 -9.74
C HIS A 120 4.82 13.34 -9.91
N ALA A 121 5.82 14.13 -9.52
CA ALA A 121 7.22 13.85 -9.81
C ALA A 121 7.80 12.64 -9.04
N ASP A 122 7.14 12.19 -7.98
CA ASP A 122 7.68 11.20 -7.03
C ASP A 122 7.27 9.74 -7.29
N VAL A 123 6.58 9.46 -8.39
CA VAL A 123 6.08 8.12 -8.67
C VAL A 123 6.67 7.63 -10.00
N PRO A 124 7.79 6.89 -9.98
CA PRO A 124 8.37 6.32 -11.19
C PRO A 124 7.33 5.41 -11.86
N ASP A 125 7.05 5.63 -13.15
CA ASP A 125 6.29 4.66 -13.94
C ASP A 125 7.23 3.49 -14.26
N PRO A 126 6.96 2.27 -13.76
CA PRO A 126 7.78 1.11 -14.10
C PRO A 126 7.79 0.77 -15.60
N ALA A 127 6.86 1.33 -16.40
CA ALA A 127 6.87 1.20 -17.86
C ALA A 127 7.98 2.02 -18.55
N ASP A 128 8.57 3.02 -17.88
CA ASP A 128 9.61 3.88 -18.46
C ASP A 128 10.97 3.18 -18.61
N GLY A 129 11.11 1.94 -18.13
CA GLY A 129 12.14 0.98 -18.54
C GLY A 129 13.57 1.23 -18.05
N GLU A 130 13.89 2.43 -17.57
CA GLU A 130 15.21 2.77 -17.06
C GLU A 130 15.15 3.12 -15.57
N ARG A 131 15.62 2.17 -14.73
CA ARG A 131 15.72 2.35 -13.29
C ARG A 131 16.93 3.24 -12.99
N PRO A 132 16.80 4.33 -12.21
CA PRO A 132 17.94 5.09 -11.73
C PRO A 132 18.86 4.21 -10.86
N ASP A 133 20.18 4.44 -10.88
CA ASP A 133 21.13 3.67 -10.05
C ASP A 133 20.94 3.94 -8.53
N ASP A 134 20.40 5.11 -8.16
CA ASP A 134 20.26 5.58 -6.78
C ASP A 134 18.80 5.62 -6.30
N VAL A 135 18.02 4.56 -6.52
CA VAL A 135 16.61 4.49 -6.07
C VAL A 135 16.54 4.50 -4.53
N PRO A 136 15.82 5.47 -3.91
CA PRO A 136 15.62 5.47 -2.47
C PRO A 136 14.86 4.22 -1.98
N PRO A 137 15.14 3.69 -0.77
CA PRO A 137 14.46 2.51 -0.23
C PRO A 137 12.92 2.60 -0.25
N GLU A 138 12.36 3.77 0.06
CA GLU A 138 10.91 4.01 -0.01
C GLU A 138 10.36 3.92 -1.45
N ALA A 139 11.10 4.35 -2.46
CA ALA A 139 10.68 4.25 -3.85
C ALA A 139 10.67 2.79 -4.31
N ALA A 140 11.67 2.00 -3.91
CA ALA A 140 11.70 0.56 -4.15
C ALA A 140 10.57 -0.17 -3.42
N ALA A 141 10.24 0.23 -2.19
CA ALA A 141 9.09 -0.29 -1.46
C ALA A 141 7.76 0.00 -2.18
N VAL A 142 7.58 1.22 -2.70
CA VAL A 142 6.41 1.57 -3.54
C VAL A 142 6.35 0.66 -4.77
N ALA A 143 7.44 0.48 -5.51
CA ALA A 143 7.49 -0.38 -6.69
C ALA A 143 7.14 -1.85 -6.38
N ALA A 144 7.68 -2.40 -5.28
CA ALA A 144 7.38 -3.76 -4.83
C ALA A 144 5.89 -3.92 -4.49
N LEU A 145 5.33 -3.01 -3.70
CA LEU A 145 3.92 -3.07 -3.30
C LEU A 145 2.99 -2.84 -4.48
N ALA A 146 3.33 -1.90 -5.37
CA ALA A 146 2.54 -1.60 -6.56
C ALA A 146 2.48 -2.79 -7.54
N THR A 147 3.58 -3.53 -7.67
CA THR A 147 3.60 -4.79 -8.42
C THR A 147 2.75 -5.86 -7.75
N ALA A 148 2.91 -6.03 -6.43
CA ALA A 148 2.19 -7.03 -5.64
C ALA A 148 0.69 -6.77 -5.51
N CYS A 149 0.23 -5.52 -5.62
CA CYS A 149 -1.20 -5.19 -5.61
C CYS A 149 -1.79 -4.95 -7.01
N GLY A 150 -0.97 -5.04 -8.06
CA GLY A 150 -1.38 -4.82 -9.45
C GLY A 150 -1.56 -3.35 -9.84
N ALA A 151 -1.10 -2.40 -9.03
CA ALA A 151 -1.14 -0.98 -9.38
C ALA A 151 -0.23 -0.66 -10.57
N SER A 152 0.93 -1.30 -10.70
CA SER A 152 1.87 -1.10 -11.82
C SER A 152 1.48 -1.82 -13.12
N GLY A 153 0.44 -2.64 -13.12
CA GLY A 153 0.12 -3.51 -14.24
C GLY A 153 -1.37 -3.81 -14.37
N ARG A 154 -1.69 -4.86 -15.14
CA ARG A 154 -3.08 -5.33 -15.31
C ARG A 154 -3.54 -6.24 -14.17
N ARG A 155 -2.60 -6.88 -13.47
CA ARG A 155 -2.87 -7.86 -12.42
C ARG A 155 -1.76 -7.83 -11.36
N PRO A 156 -2.04 -8.31 -10.15
CA PRO A 156 -1.03 -8.55 -9.11
C PRO A 156 0.02 -9.57 -9.55
N GLU A 157 1.30 -9.26 -9.35
CA GLU A 157 2.43 -10.13 -9.68
C GLU A 157 3.45 -10.20 -8.52
N ALA A 158 4.44 -11.09 -8.61
CA ALA A 158 5.50 -11.10 -7.62
C ALA A 158 6.42 -9.88 -7.79
N PRO A 159 6.78 -9.16 -6.71
CA PRO A 159 7.72 -8.05 -6.81
C PRO A 159 9.08 -8.58 -7.28
N ALA A 160 9.83 -7.74 -7.98
CA ALA A 160 11.20 -8.09 -8.36
C ALA A 160 12.08 -8.20 -7.10
N GLU A 161 12.96 -9.20 -7.08
CA GLU A 161 13.93 -9.36 -5.98
C GLU A 161 14.83 -8.13 -5.82
N GLU A 162 15.12 -7.44 -6.93
CA GLU A 162 15.87 -6.19 -6.94
C GLU A 162 15.17 -5.06 -6.18
N ASP A 163 13.83 -4.95 -6.27
CA ASP A 163 13.05 -3.99 -5.49
C ASP A 163 13.11 -4.30 -3.99
N LEU A 164 12.93 -5.58 -3.63
CA LEU A 164 12.99 -6.02 -2.25
C LEU A 164 14.39 -5.84 -1.66
N ALA A 165 15.45 -6.10 -2.44
CA ALA A 165 16.83 -5.86 -2.03
C ALA A 165 17.10 -4.35 -1.85
N THR A 166 16.63 -3.51 -2.77
CA THR A 166 16.81 -2.04 -2.72
C THR A 166 16.02 -1.40 -1.56
N ALA A 167 14.90 -1.99 -1.15
CA ALA A 167 14.13 -1.55 0.02
C ALA A 167 14.94 -1.62 1.34
N GLY A 168 16.06 -2.36 1.35
CA GLY A 168 17.07 -2.29 2.42
C GLY A 168 16.47 -2.57 3.81
N PRO A 169 16.54 -1.64 4.78
CA PRO A 169 15.95 -1.83 6.11
C PRO A 169 14.44 -2.10 6.11
N LEU A 170 13.73 -1.74 5.04
CA LEU A 170 12.29 -1.98 4.88
C LEU A 170 11.98 -3.35 4.27
N ARG A 171 13.00 -4.10 3.80
CA ARG A 171 12.83 -5.38 3.10
C ARG A 171 11.92 -6.35 3.84
N TRP A 172 12.13 -6.52 5.15
CA TRP A 172 11.39 -7.50 5.96
C TRP A 172 9.87 -7.26 5.95
N ILE A 173 9.45 -5.99 6.05
CA ILE A 173 8.03 -5.63 6.05
C ILE A 173 7.47 -5.62 4.63
N CYS A 174 8.26 -5.20 3.64
CA CYS A 174 7.91 -5.32 2.23
C CYS A 174 7.63 -6.79 1.86
N GLU A 175 8.54 -7.70 2.19
CA GLU A 175 8.39 -9.15 1.96
C GLU A 175 7.13 -9.71 2.63
N THR A 176 6.89 -9.32 3.89
CA THR A 176 5.70 -9.72 4.66
C THR A 176 4.42 -9.28 3.95
N VAL A 177 4.34 -7.99 3.56
CA VAL A 177 3.17 -7.42 2.91
C VAL A 177 2.96 -8.00 1.51
N THR A 178 4.00 -8.06 0.67
CA THR A 178 3.88 -8.56 -0.70
C THR A 178 3.55 -10.04 -0.75
N SER A 179 4.09 -10.85 0.16
CA SER A 179 3.74 -12.27 0.28
C SER A 179 2.26 -12.44 0.65
N HIS A 180 1.78 -11.63 1.60
CA HIS A 180 0.38 -11.66 2.02
C HIS A 180 -0.57 -11.21 0.91
N LEU A 181 -0.23 -10.17 0.14
CA LEU A 181 -1.01 -9.72 -1.02
C LEU A 181 -1.13 -10.80 -2.10
N GLN A 182 -0.02 -11.52 -2.38
CA GLN A 182 -0.06 -12.64 -3.32
C GLN A 182 -0.92 -13.79 -2.80
N ASP A 183 -0.87 -14.10 -1.51
CA ASP A 183 -1.73 -15.11 -0.90
C ASP A 183 -3.21 -14.73 -0.94
N ALA A 184 -3.53 -13.47 -0.63
CA ALA A 184 -4.89 -12.93 -0.78
C ALA A 184 -5.38 -13.06 -2.23
N GLN A 185 -4.56 -12.69 -3.21
CA GLN A 185 -4.89 -12.84 -4.62
C GLN A 185 -5.13 -14.30 -5.02
N ARG A 186 -4.26 -15.22 -4.58
CA ARG A 186 -4.42 -16.66 -4.82
C ARG A 186 -5.71 -17.20 -4.21
N ARG A 187 -6.08 -16.74 -3.01
CA ARG A 187 -7.34 -17.11 -2.33
C ARG A 187 -8.56 -16.60 -3.13
N ASN A 188 -8.54 -15.34 -3.55
CA ASN A 188 -9.63 -14.74 -4.33
C ASN A 188 -9.84 -15.44 -5.68
N LEU A 189 -8.76 -15.72 -6.41
CA LEU A 189 -8.82 -16.47 -7.67
C LEU A 189 -9.40 -17.88 -7.50
N ARG A 190 -9.05 -18.58 -6.42
CA ARG A 190 -9.62 -19.90 -6.12
C ARG A 190 -11.10 -19.80 -5.78
N ALA A 191 -11.50 -18.79 -5.02
CA ALA A 191 -12.90 -18.57 -4.67
C ALA A 191 -13.75 -18.22 -5.91
N ALA A 192 -13.25 -17.34 -6.78
CA ALA A 192 -13.90 -17.00 -8.05
C ALA A 192 -13.98 -18.22 -8.98
N GLY A 193 -12.88 -18.96 -9.18
CA GLY A 193 -12.89 -20.18 -10.00
C GLY A 193 -13.80 -21.29 -9.46
N ALA A 194 -13.98 -21.37 -8.14
CA ALA A 194 -14.93 -22.28 -7.51
C ALA A 194 -16.39 -21.80 -7.63
N ALA A 195 -16.62 -20.49 -7.72
CA ALA A 195 -17.94 -19.89 -7.94
C ALA A 195 -18.38 -19.95 -9.40
N ASP A 196 -17.44 -19.84 -10.36
CA ASP A 196 -17.77 -19.62 -11.77
C ASP A 196 -17.97 -20.91 -12.59
N GLY A 197 -17.35 -22.04 -12.25
CA GLY A 197 -17.47 -23.30 -13.02
C GLY A 197 -17.04 -23.23 -14.50
N THR A 198 -16.82 -22.04 -15.07
CA THR A 198 -16.38 -21.69 -16.42
C THR A 198 -16.07 -20.18 -16.45
N GLY A 199 -14.80 -19.79 -16.58
CA GLY A 199 -14.39 -18.42 -16.95
C GLY A 199 -13.64 -17.66 -15.84
N SER A 200 -12.42 -17.24 -16.13
CA SER A 200 -11.60 -16.38 -15.25
C SER A 200 -12.19 -14.95 -15.20
N PRO A 201 -12.29 -14.30 -14.03
CA PRO A 201 -12.89 -12.96 -13.88
C PRO A 201 -12.04 -11.81 -14.47
N TYR A 202 -10.88 -12.14 -15.07
CA TYR A 202 -10.01 -11.21 -15.76
C TYR A 202 -10.09 -11.43 -17.27
N TYR A 203 -11.25 -11.14 -17.87
CA TYR A 203 -11.44 -10.97 -19.31
C TYR A 203 -12.36 -9.79 -19.59
#